data_AF-A0A3B9W545-F1
#
_entry.id   AF-A0A3B9W545-F1
#
_cell.length_a   1.000
_cell.length_b   1.000
_cell.length_c   1.000
_cell.angle_alpha   90.00
_cell.angle_beta   90.00
_cell.angle_gamma   90.00
#
_symmetry.space_group_name_H-M   'P 1'
#
loop_
_entity.id
_entity.type
_entity.pdbx_description
1 polymer ?
#
loop_
_entity_poly.entity_id
_entity_poly.type
_entity_poly.pdbx_seq_one_letter_code
_entity_poly.pdbx_strand_id
1 'polypeptide(L)' 'DDVKCSHGATIGQLDPRAIFYCRSRGMSQQLAYALLLHSYVDALLESVPSGICLDRVRDAMMEKLSHYATLTGATL' A
#
# COMPACT_ATOMS: atom_id res chain seq x y z
N ASP A 1 34.25 17.50 9.33
CA ASP A 1 33.00 17.42 8.58
C ASP A 1 32.39 16.06 8.91
N ASP A 2 31.71 15.97 10.06
CA ASP A 2 31.21 14.71 10.64
C ASP A 2 29.75 14.52 10.25
N VAL A 3 29.52 13.97 9.06
CA VAL A 3 28.18 13.59 8.62
C VAL A 3 28.00 12.08 8.73
N LYS A 4 26.97 11.67 9.49
CA LYS A 4 26.49 10.29 9.49
C LYS A 4 25.34 10.17 8.49
N CYS A 5 25.56 9.43 7.42
CA CYS A 5 24.53 9.08 6.46
C CYS A 5 24.05 7.64 6.70
N SER A 6 22.74 7.41 6.56
CA SER A 6 22.13 6.07 6.59
C SER A 6 21.15 5.95 5.42
N HIS A 7 21.19 4.83 4.70
CA HIS A 7 20.19 4.48 3.69
C HIS A 7 19.85 2.99 3.85
N GLY A 8 18.58 2.66 3.66
CA GLY A 8 18.08 1.30 3.69
C GLY A 8 16.90 1.19 2.74
N ALA A 9 16.87 0.13 1.95
CA ALA A 9 15.76 -0.23 1.08
C ALA A 9 15.27 -1.62 1.46
N THR A 10 13.97 -1.84 1.42
CA THR A 10 13.36 -3.16 1.67
C THR A 10 12.42 -3.49 0.52
N ILE A 11 12.52 -4.72 0.03
CA ILE A 11 11.62 -5.31 -0.94
C ILE A 11 11.00 -6.56 -0.30
N GLY A 12 9.71 -6.77 -0.51
CA GLY A 12 8.99 -7.90 0.06
C GLY A 12 7.63 -8.09 -0.59
N GLN A 13 7.08 -9.28 -0.39
CA GLN A 13 5.69 -9.59 -0.73
C GLN A 13 4.78 -9.33 0.48
N LEU A 14 3.48 -9.18 0.25
CA LEU A 14 2.49 -9.12 1.34
C LEU A 14 2.53 -10.41 2.18
N ASP A 15 2.37 -10.29 3.50
CA ASP A 15 2.40 -11.43 4.41
C ASP A 15 1.27 -12.43 4.06
N PRO A 16 1.60 -13.65 3.61
CA PRO A 16 0.60 -14.66 3.27
C PRO A 16 -0.32 -15.01 4.44
N ARG A 17 0.14 -14.85 5.68
CA ARG A 17 -0.68 -15.09 6.88
C ARG A 17 -1.73 -14.01 7.07
N ALA A 18 -1.40 -12.75 6.76
CA ALA A 18 -2.37 -11.65 6.79
C ALA A 18 -3.46 -11.87 5.72
N ILE A 19 -3.06 -12.31 4.53
CA ILE A 19 -3.99 -12.68 3.46
C ILE A 19 -4.87 -13.85 3.90
N PHE A 20 -4.29 -14.92 4.46
CA PHE A 20 -5.03 -16.07 4.98
C PHE A 20 -6.04 -15.65 6.06
N TYR A 21 -5.64 -14.77 6.98
CA TYR A 21 -6.51 -14.25 8.02
C TYR A 21 -7.70 -13.49 7.43
N CYS A 22 -7.47 -12.55 6.51
CA CYS A 22 -8.54 -11.84 5.80
C CYS A 22 -9.51 -12.81 5.10
N ARG A 23 -8.96 -13.82 4.41
CA ARG A 23 -9.76 -14.84 3.73
C ARG A 23 -10.57 -15.72 4.67
N SER A 24 -10.04 -16.06 5.85
CA SER A 24 -10.76 -16.81 6.87
C SER A 24 -11.99 -16.06 7.41
N ARG A 25 -12.00 -14.73 7.27
CA ARG A 25 -13.13 -13.86 7.62
C ARG A 25 -14.11 -13.64 6.47
N GLY A 26 -13.96 -14.39 5.36
CA GLY A 26 -14.86 -14.35 4.22
C GLY A 26 -14.48 -13.34 3.14
N MET A 27 -13.32 -12.67 3.24
CA MET A 27 -12.85 -11.76 2.20
C MET A 27 -12.37 -12.55 0.97
N SER A 28 -12.68 -12.07 -0.23
CA SER A 28 -12.06 -12.58 -1.45
C SER A 28 -10.55 -12.35 -1.40
N GLN A 29 -9.79 -13.13 -2.17
CA GLN A 29 -8.35 -12.92 -2.27
C GLN A 29 -8.05 -11.49 -2.74
N GLN A 30 -8.77 -11.02 -3.75
CA GLN A 30 -8.64 -9.69 -4.32
C GLN A 30 -8.87 -8.61 -3.26
N LEU A 31 -9.96 -8.72 -2.49
CA LEU A 31 -10.29 -7.77 -1.43
C LEU A 31 -9.24 -7.78 -0.30
N ALA A 32 -8.71 -8.95 0.07
CA ALA A 32 -7.65 -9.05 1.07
C ALA A 32 -6.36 -8.36 0.61
N TYR A 33 -5.94 -8.58 -0.63
CA TYR A 33 -4.77 -7.91 -1.21
C TYR A 33 -4.95 -6.40 -1.29
N ALA A 34 -6.12 -5.96 -1.77
CA ALA A 34 -6.50 -4.57 -1.86
C ALA A 34 -6.40 -3.84 -0.52
N LEU A 35 -6.99 -4.43 0.51
CA LEU A 35 -7.02 -3.87 1.86
C LEU A 35 -5.61 -3.72 2.41
N LEU A 36 -4.79 -4.78 2.31
CA LEU A 36 -3.42 -4.75 2.82
C LEU A 36 -2.56 -3.73 2.09
N LEU A 37 -2.68 -3.66 0.76
CA LEU A 37 -1.96 -2.68 -0.05
C LEU A 37 -2.38 -1.24 0.25
N HIS A 38 -3.69 -1.01 0.41
CA HIS A 38 -4.22 0.29 0.80
C HIS A 38 -3.71 0.72 2.17
N SER A 39 -3.75 -0.18 3.16
CA SER A 39 -3.24 0.12 4.51
C SER A 39 -1.75 0.44 4.53
N TYR A 40 -0.96 -0.22 3.68
CA TYR A 40 0.46 0.07 3.53
C TYR A 40 0.70 1.47 2.96
N VAL A 41 -0.04 1.85 1.91
CA VAL A 41 0.07 3.18 1.31
C VAL A 41 -0.39 4.28 2.25
N ASP A 42 -1.50 4.08 2.96
CA ASP A 42 -1.99 5.06 3.93
C ASP A 42 -0.98 5.32 5.04
N ALA A 43 -0.36 4.26 5.58
CA ALA A 43 0.70 4.39 6.59
C ALA A 43 1.92 5.18 6.07
N LEU A 44 2.26 5.07 4.78
CA LEU A 44 3.31 5.89 4.18
C LEU A 44 2.89 7.37 4.09
N LEU A 45 1.65 7.63 3.71
CA LEU A 45 1.12 8.98 3.56
C LEU A 45 0.97 9.72 4.90
N GLU A 46 0.72 9.01 6.00
CA GLU A 46 0.69 9.58 7.36
C GLU A 46 2.02 10.24 7.77
N SER A 47 3.15 9.78 7.20
CA SER A 47 4.47 10.35 7.49
C SER A 47 4.74 11.69 6.78
N VAL A 48 3.85 12.10 5.86
CA VAL A 48 4.05 13.29 5.03
C VAL A 48 3.55 14.55 5.76
N PRO A 49 4.36 15.62 5.87
CA PRO A 49 3.95 16.86 6.53
C PRO A 49 2.74 17.54 5.88
N SER A 50 1.89 18.16 6.71
CA SER A 50 0.57 18.72 6.37
C SER A 50 0.56 19.97 5.46
N GLY A 51 1.63 20.22 4.69
CA GLY A 51 1.71 21.30 3.71
C GLY A 51 1.68 20.84 2.25
N ILE A 52 1.79 19.54 2.01
CA ILE A 52 1.61 18.93 0.69
C ILE A 52 0.13 18.70 0.47
N CYS A 53 -0.34 18.84 -0.77
CA CYS A 53 -1.70 18.49 -1.18
C CYS A 53 -1.88 16.96 -1.10
N LEU A 54 -1.92 16.44 0.13
CA LEU A 54 -1.97 15.02 0.48
C LEU A 54 -3.15 14.35 -0.19
N ASP A 55 -4.26 15.05 -0.34
CA ASP A 55 -5.44 14.57 -1.04
C ASP A 55 -5.13 14.29 -2.52
N ARG A 56 -4.42 15.18 -3.21
CA ARG A 56 -4.00 14.94 -4.60
C ARG A 56 -3.04 13.75 -4.72
N VAL A 57 -2.15 13.58 -3.74
CA VAL A 57 -1.22 12.44 -3.72
C VAL A 57 -1.99 11.15 -3.48
N ARG A 58 -2.91 11.14 -2.50
CA ARG A 58 -3.79 10.02 -2.19
C ARG A 58 -4.62 9.63 -3.41
N ASP A 59 -5.28 10.59 -4.04
CA ASP A 59 -6.09 10.36 -5.25
C ASP A 59 -5.27 9.74 -6.38
N ALA A 60 -4.11 10.32 -6.70
CA ALA A 60 -3.23 9.81 -7.74
C ALA A 60 -2.69 8.40 -7.43
N MET A 61 -2.45 8.09 -6.16
CA MET A 61 -1.96 6.79 -5.72
C MET A 61 -3.08 5.74 -5.81
N MET A 62 -4.30 6.08 -5.40
CA MET A 62 -5.47 5.22 -5.50
C MET A 62 -5.87 4.92 -6.94
N GLU A 63 -5.77 5.90 -7.84
CA GLU A 63 -5.95 5.70 -9.28
C GLU A 63 -4.94 4.70 -9.85
N LYS A 64 -3.66 4.82 -9.48
CA LYS A 64 -2.63 3.88 -9.93
C LYS A 64 -2.84 2.47 -9.39
N LEU A 65 -3.25 2.36 -8.13
CA LEU A 65 -3.55 1.08 -7.49
C LEU A 65 -4.73 0.37 -8.17
N SER A 66 -5.80 1.10 -8.49
CA SER A 66 -6.96 0.53 -9.19
C SER A 66 -6.63 0.10 -10.62
N HIS A 67 -5.78 0.87 -11.30
CA HIS A 67 -5.28 0.52 -12.63
C HIS A 67 -4.45 -0.78 -12.59
N TYR A 68 -3.53 -0.92 -11.63
CA TYR A 68 -2.73 -2.14 -11.46
C TYR A 68 -3.57 -3.37 -11.11
N ALA A 69 -4.59 -3.20 -10.27
CA ALA A 69 -5.53 -4.25 -9.93
C ALA A 69 -6.28 -4.77 -11.17
N THR A 70 -6.72 -3.84 -12.04
CA THR A 70 -7.39 -4.16 -13.31
C THR A 70 -6.47 -4.89 -14.30
N LEU A 71 -5.21 -4.45 -14.45
CA LEU A 71 -4.22 -5.04 -15.37
C LEU A 71 -3.78 -6.46 -14.96
N THR A 72 -3.85 -6.78 -13.67
CA THR A 72 -3.43 -8.08 -13.12
C THR A 72 -4.59 -9.07 -12.95
N GLY A 73 -5.81 -8.70 -13.38
CA GLY A 73 -7.01 -9.54 -13.22
C GLY A 73 -7.53 -9.62 -11.78
N ALA A 74 -7.01 -8.80 -10.87
CA ALA A 74 -7.46 -8.65 -9.51
C ALA A 74 -8.46 -7.49 -9.45
N THR A 75 -9.72 -7.72 -9.82
CA THR A 75 -10.75 -6.68 -9.71
C THR A 75 -10.95 -6.30 -8.23
N LEU A 76 -10.79 -5.00 -7.91
CA LEU A 76 -11.10 -4.39 -6.62
C LEU A 76 -12.60 -4.39 -6.34
#